data_AF-A0A8T3VTR8-F1
#
_entry.id   AF-A0A8T3VTR8-F1
#
_cell.length_a   1.000
_cell.length_b   1.000
_cell.length_c   1.000
_cell.angle_alpha   90.00
_cell.angle_beta   90.00
_cell.angle_gamma   90.00
#
_symmetry.space_group_name_H-M   'P 1'
#
loop_
_entity.id
_entity.type
_entity.pdbx_description
1 polymer ?
#
loop_
_entity_poly.entity_id
_entity_poly.type
_entity_poly.pdbx_seq_one_letter_code
_entity_poly.pdbx_strand_id
1 'polypeptide(L)'
;MSSEKVKGFSFTGDSRRISLMRRSDRNTLVLFIFLFIVSAAAYIYMTFIEGRYTVYAGMPILAVPFFVVGLIFYVVNRRYYAGLFIIGLSVIAFFVLPYSVLFILYLLVCAEGVATMVEIIQRMIFYRIMSTVERVNIKKKMTFMDRVVVFFFNIPVDLDTRNLLIDRNVSRNKLPWKDMAYTMMLALLFCMFIWIYMFLNPSFSPETHGVPIYTFTIILYLSMAVMPWTIFSSLNVRIGTEYRDFSLYSGFLETFKRMFLPVFAAIIFLGIALTADANSLYYIGMSLLMIVAMIVFTSVMYYTSNEMVVVNDILDKWGDFQPTEMYSGYSPKEARSTLDDGIPGTPRRDPSECFLPDLRGRSRR
;
A
#
# COMPACT_ATOMS: atom_id res chain seq x y z
N MET A 1 -28.14 3.85 46.80
CA MET A 1 -27.79 3.14 45.54
C MET A 1 -28.20 4.01 44.37
N SER A 2 -27.29 4.83 43.88
CA SER A 2 -27.46 5.63 42.66
C SER A 2 -26.32 5.23 41.74
N SER A 3 -26.65 4.42 40.71
CA SER A 3 -25.69 3.96 39.71
C SER A 3 -25.49 5.08 38.71
N GLU A 4 -24.38 5.80 38.87
CA GLU A 4 -23.92 6.84 37.96
C GLU A 4 -23.53 6.18 36.64
N LYS A 5 -24.36 6.37 35.62
CA LYS A 5 -24.10 5.90 34.25
C LYS A 5 -22.81 6.54 33.74
N VAL A 6 -21.73 5.76 33.73
CA VAL A 6 -20.50 6.06 32.98
C VAL A 6 -20.89 6.30 31.53
N LYS A 7 -20.86 7.57 31.10
CA LYS A 7 -21.01 7.96 29.70
C LYS A 7 -19.84 7.37 28.94
N GLY A 8 -20.11 6.31 28.19
CA GLY A 8 -19.18 5.81 27.18
C GLY A 8 -18.87 6.93 26.20
N PHE A 9 -17.58 7.26 26.08
CA PHE A 9 -17.07 8.19 25.07
C PHE A 9 -17.33 7.55 23.70
N SER A 10 -18.43 7.95 23.06
CA SER A 10 -18.84 7.43 21.76
C SER A 10 -18.16 8.24 20.64
N PHE A 11 -17.42 7.54 19.78
CA PHE A 11 -16.77 8.00 18.54
C PHE A 11 -17.71 8.57 17.45
N THR A 12 -18.90 9.05 17.80
CA THR A 12 -19.95 9.42 16.85
C THR A 12 -20.48 10.84 17.00
N GLY A 13 -19.93 11.65 17.93
CA GLY A 13 -20.40 13.02 18.17
C GLY A 13 -19.77 14.09 17.27
N ASP A 14 -18.49 13.95 16.92
CA ASP A 14 -17.72 15.05 16.32
C ASP A 14 -16.88 14.63 15.11
N SER A 15 -17.41 13.73 14.26
CA SER A 15 -16.89 13.47 12.92
C SER A 15 -17.16 14.62 11.93
N ARG A 16 -17.34 15.86 12.43
CA ARG A 16 -17.43 17.07 11.62
C ARG A 16 -16.06 17.39 11.03
N ARG A 17 -15.85 16.91 9.80
CA ARG A 17 -15.03 17.54 8.73
C ARG A 17 -13.51 17.62 8.92
N ILE A 18 -12.83 16.60 9.45
CA ILE A 18 -11.44 16.38 9.02
C ILE A 18 -11.50 15.62 7.71
N SER A 19 -11.44 16.33 6.58
CA SER A 19 -11.29 15.65 5.28
C SER A 19 -9.96 14.92 5.30
N LEU A 20 -9.99 13.59 5.47
CA LEU A 20 -8.81 12.72 5.50
C LEU A 20 -7.93 12.91 4.25
N MET A 21 -8.54 13.36 3.16
CA MET A 21 -7.95 13.55 1.85
C MET A 21 -7.83 15.06 1.54
N ARG A 22 -6.68 15.50 1.03
CA ARG A 22 -6.52 16.89 0.60
C ARG A 22 -7.46 17.16 -0.58
N ARG A 23 -7.88 18.43 -0.74
CA ARG A 23 -8.77 18.82 -1.85
C ARG A 23 -8.13 18.55 -3.22
N SER A 24 -6.82 18.73 -3.32
CA SER A 24 -6.04 18.38 -4.52
C SER A 24 -6.10 16.88 -4.82
N ASP A 25 -5.79 16.04 -3.83
CA ASP A 25 -5.83 14.57 -3.94
C ASP A 25 -7.21 14.07 -4.38
N ARG A 26 -8.29 14.66 -3.85
CA ARG A 26 -9.67 14.33 -4.24
C ARG A 26 -9.94 14.67 -5.70
N ASN A 27 -9.49 15.83 -6.18
CA ASN A 27 -9.67 16.23 -7.57
C ASN A 27 -8.88 15.32 -8.51
N THR A 28 -7.63 14.99 -8.15
CA THR A 28 -6.79 14.05 -8.93
C THR A 28 -7.40 12.66 -9.00
N LEU A 29 -7.96 12.16 -7.89
CA LEU A 29 -8.66 10.87 -7.87
C LEU A 29 -9.90 10.87 -8.76
N VAL A 30 -10.72 11.92 -8.68
CA VAL A 30 -11.93 12.05 -9.52
C VAL A 30 -11.54 12.12 -11.00
N LEU A 31 -10.50 12.88 -11.34
CA LEU A 31 -9.97 12.95 -12.69
C LEU A 31 -9.46 11.57 -13.16
N PHE A 32 -8.71 10.87 -12.31
CA PHE A 32 -8.22 9.52 -12.62
C PHE A 32 -9.37 8.56 -12.91
N ILE A 33 -10.41 8.53 -12.07
CA ILE A 33 -11.58 7.66 -12.27
C ILE A 33 -12.33 8.02 -13.55
N PHE A 34 -12.52 9.32 -13.82
CA PHE A 34 -13.15 9.79 -15.04
C PHE A 34 -12.37 9.35 -16.28
N LEU A 35 -11.05 9.59 -16.31
CA LEU A 35 -10.17 9.17 -17.39
C LEU A 35 -10.13 7.66 -17.54
N PHE A 36 -10.16 6.91 -16.43
CA PHE A 36 -10.20 5.46 -16.46
C PHE A 36 -11.47 4.96 -17.15
N ILE A 37 -12.63 5.50 -16.78
CA ILE A 37 -13.92 5.13 -17.42
C ILE A 37 -13.89 5.46 -18.92
N VAL A 38 -13.41 6.65 -19.30
CA VAL A 38 -13.30 7.05 -20.71
C VAL A 38 -12.33 6.14 -21.47
N SER A 39 -11.17 5.82 -20.88
CA SER A 39 -10.18 4.93 -21.48
C SER A 39 -10.69 3.50 -21.63
N ALA A 40 -11.44 2.99 -20.66
CA ALA A 40 -12.06 1.68 -20.71
C ALA A 40 -13.16 1.61 -21.78
N ALA A 41 -13.99 2.65 -21.88
CA ALA A 41 -15.00 2.76 -22.94
C ALA A 41 -14.35 2.82 -24.33
N ALA A 42 -13.28 3.61 -24.49
CA ALA A 42 -12.52 3.69 -25.74
C ALA A 42 -11.88 2.36 -26.12
N TYR A 43 -11.28 1.66 -25.15
CA TYR A 43 -10.72 0.32 -25.34
C TYR A 43 -11.80 -0.68 -25.79
N ILE A 44 -12.95 -0.72 -25.12
CA ILE A 44 -14.05 -1.62 -25.48
C ILE A 44 -14.55 -1.32 -26.90
N TYR A 45 -14.70 -0.04 -27.23
CA TYR A 45 -15.15 0.39 -28.55
C TYR A 45 -14.17 -0.02 -29.66
N MET A 46 -12.88 0.27 -29.49
CA MET A 46 -11.85 -0.03 -30.51
C MET A 46 -11.61 -1.53 -30.70
N THR A 47 -11.65 -2.31 -29.62
CA THR A 47 -11.34 -3.75 -29.65
C THR A 47 -12.55 -4.61 -29.99
N PHE A 48 -13.72 -4.34 -29.41
CA PHE A 48 -14.89 -5.23 -29.55
C PHE A 48 -15.97 -4.71 -30.50
N ILE A 49 -16.10 -3.39 -30.67
CA ILE A 49 -17.16 -2.80 -31.51
C ILE A 49 -16.65 -2.57 -32.94
N GLU A 50 -15.52 -1.88 -33.09
CA GLU A 50 -14.92 -1.67 -34.41
C GLU A 50 -14.15 -2.90 -34.93
N GLY A 51 -13.61 -3.73 -34.02
CA GLY A 51 -12.81 -4.91 -34.37
C GLY A 51 -11.51 -4.60 -35.12
N ARG A 52 -11.09 -3.32 -35.16
CA ARG A 52 -9.92 -2.85 -35.93
C ARG A 52 -8.59 -3.14 -35.25
N TYR A 53 -8.59 -3.30 -33.94
CA TYR A 53 -7.39 -3.53 -33.15
C TYR A 53 -7.49 -4.83 -32.36
N THR A 54 -6.39 -5.59 -32.33
CA THR A 54 -6.27 -6.73 -31.43
C THR A 54 -6.36 -6.27 -29.98
N VAL A 55 -6.81 -7.16 -29.09
CA VAL A 55 -6.89 -6.95 -27.63
C VAL A 55 -5.58 -6.34 -27.09
N TYR A 56 -4.44 -6.80 -27.59
CA TYR A 56 -3.12 -6.35 -27.14
C TYR A 56 -2.75 -4.94 -27.61
N ALA A 57 -3.17 -4.55 -28.82
CA ALA A 57 -2.88 -3.24 -29.37
C ALA A 57 -3.71 -2.12 -28.71
N GLY A 58 -4.90 -2.43 -28.20
CA GLY A 58 -5.77 -1.47 -27.50
C GLY A 58 -5.41 -1.24 -26.03
N MET A 59 -4.75 -2.20 -25.36
CA MET A 59 -4.41 -2.13 -23.93
C MET A 59 -3.69 -0.85 -23.48
N PRO A 60 -2.78 -0.23 -24.27
CA PRO A 60 -2.09 0.99 -23.86
C PRO A 60 -3.00 2.17 -23.56
N ILE A 61 -4.21 2.19 -24.14
CA ILE A 61 -5.22 3.22 -23.88
C ILE A 61 -5.58 3.24 -22.39
N LEU A 62 -5.55 2.09 -21.71
CA LEU A 62 -5.82 2.00 -20.28
C LEU A 62 -4.70 2.59 -19.40
N ALA A 63 -3.53 2.92 -19.96
CA ALA A 63 -2.46 3.61 -19.22
C ALA A 63 -2.60 5.15 -19.24
N VAL A 64 -3.49 5.69 -20.08
CA VAL A 64 -3.73 7.14 -20.22
C VAL A 64 -4.03 7.84 -18.89
N PRO A 65 -4.83 7.28 -17.95
CA PRO A 65 -5.05 7.92 -16.65
C PRO A 65 -3.75 8.16 -15.88
N PHE A 66 -2.83 7.19 -15.87
CA PHE A 66 -1.52 7.33 -15.23
C PHE A 66 -0.64 8.36 -15.94
N PHE A 67 -0.68 8.38 -17.27
CA PHE A 67 0.06 9.35 -18.05
C PHE A 67 -0.36 10.79 -17.70
N VAL A 68 -1.67 11.06 -17.68
CA VAL A 68 -2.21 12.39 -17.36
C VAL A 68 -1.88 12.79 -15.92
N VAL A 69 -2.04 11.88 -14.96
CA VAL A 69 -1.69 12.17 -13.55
C VAL A 69 -0.18 12.44 -13.41
N GLY A 70 0.68 11.68 -14.09
CA GLY A 70 2.12 11.92 -14.12
C GLY A 70 2.49 13.28 -14.70
N LEU A 71 1.85 13.70 -15.80
CA LEU A 71 2.05 15.04 -16.35
C LEU A 71 1.62 16.15 -15.38
N ILE A 72 0.46 16.01 -14.75
CA ILE A 72 -0.02 16.97 -13.74
C ILE A 72 1.00 17.10 -12.62
N PHE A 73 1.60 15.99 -12.16
CA PHE A 73 2.62 16.03 -11.12
C PHE A 73 3.86 16.85 -11.53
N TYR A 74 4.39 16.62 -12.73
CA TYR A 74 5.53 17.40 -13.23
C TYR A 74 5.23 18.90 -13.31
N VAL A 75 4.01 19.26 -13.72
CA VAL A 75 3.55 20.66 -13.83
C VAL A 75 3.36 21.28 -12.44
N VAL A 76 2.62 20.62 -11.55
CA VAL A 76 2.29 21.14 -10.21
C VAL A 76 3.54 21.32 -9.36
N ASN A 77 4.47 20.36 -9.40
CA ASN A 77 5.71 20.43 -8.63
C ASN A 77 6.81 21.27 -9.28
N ARG A 78 6.48 22.01 -10.37
CA ARG A 78 7.41 22.87 -11.11
C ARG A 78 8.71 22.16 -11.50
N ARG A 79 8.65 20.86 -11.79
CA ARG A 79 9.80 20.05 -12.24
C ARG A 79 9.97 20.16 -13.76
N TYR A 80 9.94 21.39 -14.28
CA TYR A 80 9.96 21.64 -15.72
C TYR A 80 11.25 21.15 -16.38
N TYR A 81 12.39 21.16 -15.67
CA TYR A 81 13.63 20.57 -16.17
C TYR A 81 13.53 19.06 -16.38
N ALA A 82 12.85 18.32 -15.48
CA ALA A 82 12.62 16.89 -15.66
C ALA A 82 11.67 16.63 -16.84
N GLY A 83 10.62 17.46 -17.00
CA GLY A 83 9.72 17.40 -18.15
C GLY A 83 10.45 17.66 -19.48
N LEU A 84 11.29 18.70 -19.55
CA LEU A 84 12.11 18.99 -20.73
C LEU A 84 13.11 17.87 -21.03
N PHE A 85 13.71 17.28 -20.00
CA PHE A 85 14.58 16.12 -20.16
C PHE A 85 13.84 14.92 -20.76
N ILE A 86 12.63 14.61 -20.28
CA ILE A 86 11.79 13.53 -20.82
C ILE A 86 11.45 13.80 -22.29
N ILE A 87 11.02 15.01 -22.63
CA ILE A 87 10.70 15.39 -24.01
C ILE A 87 11.94 15.25 -24.90
N GLY A 88 13.09 15.78 -24.47
CA GLY A 88 14.35 15.66 -25.21
C GLY A 88 14.76 14.21 -25.42
N LEU A 89 14.67 13.38 -24.37
CA LEU A 89 14.95 11.94 -24.46
C LEU A 89 14.00 11.24 -25.43
N SER A 90 12.70 11.55 -25.38
CA SER A 90 11.69 11.02 -26.30
C SER A 90 11.95 11.43 -27.75
N VAL A 91 12.38 12.68 -28.01
CA VAL A 91 12.73 13.13 -29.36
C VAL A 91 13.95 12.39 -29.88
N ILE A 92 15.01 12.26 -29.08
CA ILE A 92 16.21 11.49 -29.46
C ILE A 92 15.83 10.03 -29.74
N ALA A 93 15.04 9.41 -28.85
CA ALA A 93 14.57 8.04 -28.99
C ALA A 93 13.71 7.85 -30.24
N PHE A 94 12.91 8.84 -30.63
CA PHE A 94 12.10 8.79 -31.84
C PHE A 94 12.95 8.61 -33.11
N PHE A 95 14.10 9.31 -33.18
CA PHE A 95 15.02 9.20 -34.31
C PHE A 95 15.85 7.92 -34.31
N VAL A 96 16.11 7.31 -33.14
CA VAL A 96 16.91 6.08 -33.04
C VAL A 96 16.04 4.83 -33.18
N LEU A 97 14.99 4.71 -32.36
CA LEU A 97 14.07 3.57 -32.32
C LEU A 97 12.67 4.07 -31.94
N PRO A 98 11.76 4.32 -32.89
CA PRO A 98 10.48 4.99 -32.62
C PRO A 98 9.60 4.25 -31.61
N TYR A 99 9.67 2.92 -31.56
CA TYR A 99 8.94 2.11 -30.58
C TYR A 99 9.41 2.31 -29.12
N SER A 100 10.64 2.78 -28.92
CA SER A 100 11.18 3.03 -27.57
C SER A 100 10.63 4.29 -26.91
N VAL A 101 10.00 5.19 -27.68
CA VAL A 101 9.37 6.41 -27.15
C VAL A 101 8.26 6.06 -26.18
N LEU A 102 7.40 5.10 -26.55
CA LEU A 102 6.33 4.64 -25.67
C LEU A 102 6.91 4.06 -24.37
N PHE A 103 7.95 3.23 -24.47
CA PHE A 103 8.63 2.67 -23.30
C PHE A 103 9.14 3.76 -22.35
N ILE A 104 9.78 4.81 -22.88
CA ILE A 104 10.27 5.96 -22.09
C ILE A 104 9.12 6.68 -21.40
N LEU A 105 8.01 6.93 -22.11
CA LEU A 105 6.85 7.62 -21.53
C LEU A 105 6.20 6.78 -20.41
N TYR A 106 6.09 5.46 -20.60
CA TYR A 106 5.63 4.54 -19.58
C TYR A 106 6.52 4.55 -18.34
N LEU A 107 7.83 4.49 -18.54
CA LEU A 107 8.80 4.40 -17.46
C LEU A 107 8.91 5.73 -16.71
N LEU A 108 8.98 6.87 -17.38
CA LEU A 108 9.25 8.16 -16.72
C LEU A 108 8.00 8.95 -16.35
N VAL A 109 6.91 8.86 -17.13
CA VAL A 109 5.68 9.62 -16.89
C VAL A 109 4.66 8.77 -16.15
N CYS A 110 4.33 7.59 -16.68
CA CYS A 110 3.31 6.75 -16.04
C CYS A 110 3.75 6.20 -14.69
N ALA A 111 5.03 5.92 -14.48
CA ALA A 111 5.54 5.51 -13.16
C ALA A 111 5.33 6.59 -12.09
N GLU A 112 5.53 7.87 -12.44
CA GLU A 112 5.25 8.98 -11.53
C GLU A 112 3.73 9.12 -11.27
N GLY A 113 2.93 8.91 -12.31
CA GLY A 113 1.48 8.80 -12.19
C GLY A 113 1.04 7.67 -11.25
N VAL A 114 1.73 6.53 -11.26
CA VAL A 114 1.49 5.45 -10.30
C VAL A 114 1.92 5.87 -8.90
N ALA A 115 3.10 6.45 -8.73
CA ALA A 115 3.62 6.86 -7.41
C ALA A 115 2.70 7.87 -6.70
N THR A 116 2.14 8.82 -7.45
CA THR A 116 1.16 9.80 -6.95
C THR A 116 -0.19 9.16 -6.60
N MET A 117 -0.67 8.24 -7.44
CA MET A 117 -1.88 7.48 -7.12
C MET A 117 -1.69 6.58 -5.88
N VAL A 118 -0.50 6.01 -5.69
CA VAL A 118 -0.14 5.26 -4.49
C VAL A 118 -0.21 6.14 -3.25
N GLU A 119 0.35 7.36 -3.29
CA GLU A 119 0.24 8.34 -2.19
C GLU A 119 -1.24 8.59 -1.82
N ILE A 120 -2.07 8.84 -2.82
CA ILE A 120 -3.49 9.12 -2.62
C ILE A 120 -4.19 7.92 -1.96
N ILE A 121 -3.92 6.71 -2.46
CA ILE A 121 -4.48 5.47 -1.92
C ILE A 121 -3.99 5.21 -0.50
N GLN A 122 -2.71 5.40 -0.21
CA GLN A 122 -2.15 5.21 1.13
C GLN A 122 -2.88 6.05 2.16
N ARG A 123 -3.08 7.34 1.90
CA ARG A 123 -3.82 8.23 2.81
C ARG A 123 -5.25 7.76 3.04
N MET A 124 -5.93 7.22 2.02
CA MET A 124 -7.29 6.69 2.17
C MET A 124 -7.33 5.38 2.95
N ILE A 125 -6.42 4.46 2.64
CA ILE A 125 -6.40 3.10 3.21
C ILE A 125 -5.90 3.12 4.65
N PHE A 126 -4.88 3.93 4.95
CA PHE A 126 -4.19 3.94 6.25
C PHE A 126 -5.16 4.11 7.42
N TYR A 127 -5.90 5.22 7.47
CA TYR A 127 -6.83 5.49 8.56
C TYR A 127 -7.96 4.47 8.65
N ARG A 128 -8.44 3.98 7.50
CA ARG A 128 -9.50 2.98 7.47
C ARG A 128 -9.04 1.68 8.14
N ILE A 129 -7.84 1.22 7.80
CA ILE A 129 -7.26 0.01 8.39
C ILE A 129 -6.96 0.22 9.86
N MET A 130 -6.31 1.33 10.23
CA MET A 130 -6.02 1.64 11.64
C MET A 130 -7.30 1.63 12.49
N SER A 131 -8.36 2.29 12.02
CA SER A 131 -9.64 2.29 12.71
C SER A 131 -10.29 0.91 12.80
N THR A 132 -10.04 0.04 11.82
CA THR A 132 -10.54 -1.34 11.87
C THR A 132 -9.74 -2.11 12.91
N VAL A 133 -8.41 -2.10 12.83
CA VAL A 133 -7.48 -2.78 13.74
C VAL A 133 -7.80 -2.44 15.19
N GLU A 134 -7.90 -1.16 15.54
CA GLU A 134 -8.21 -0.71 16.90
C GLU A 134 -9.50 -1.32 17.46
N ARG A 135 -10.51 -1.50 16.59
CA ARG A 135 -11.84 -1.98 16.97
C ARG A 135 -12.04 -3.48 16.82
N VAL A 136 -11.05 -4.23 16.29
CA VAL A 136 -11.18 -5.67 16.05
C VAL A 136 -11.54 -6.40 17.34
N ASN A 137 -10.81 -6.14 18.44
CA ASN A 137 -10.99 -6.86 19.70
C ASN A 137 -12.15 -6.33 20.57
N ILE A 138 -12.77 -5.21 20.18
CA ILE A 138 -13.85 -4.56 20.94
C ILE A 138 -15.23 -5.02 20.45
N LYS A 139 -15.37 -5.36 19.17
CA LYS A 139 -16.67 -5.66 18.56
C LYS A 139 -17.12 -7.08 18.89
N LYS A 140 -18.31 -7.20 19.49
CA LYS A 140 -19.01 -8.49 19.71
C LYS A 140 -19.30 -9.28 18.42
N LYS A 141 -19.44 -8.60 17.28
CA LYS A 141 -19.57 -9.20 15.95
C LYS A 141 -18.66 -8.47 14.97
N MET A 142 -17.71 -9.20 14.38
CA MET A 142 -16.85 -8.67 13.33
C MET A 142 -17.60 -8.56 12.01
N THR A 143 -17.52 -7.39 11.37
CA THR A 143 -18.03 -7.21 10.00
C THR A 143 -17.15 -7.98 9.01
N PHE A 144 -17.66 -8.24 7.80
CA PHE A 144 -16.85 -8.90 6.75
C PHE A 144 -15.54 -8.16 6.48
N MET A 145 -15.58 -6.82 6.43
CA MET A 145 -14.36 -6.01 6.23
C MET A 145 -13.38 -6.13 7.39
N ASP A 146 -13.86 -6.23 8.64
CA ASP A 146 -12.98 -6.45 9.80
C ASP A 146 -12.27 -7.81 9.69
N ARG A 147 -12.99 -8.86 9.28
CA ARG A 147 -12.40 -10.20 9.07
C ARG A 147 -11.33 -10.20 7.97
N VAL A 148 -11.58 -9.49 6.88
CA VAL A 148 -10.62 -9.35 5.77
C VAL A 148 -9.34 -8.68 6.26
N VAL A 149 -9.45 -7.58 7.02
CA VAL A 149 -8.28 -6.89 7.58
C VAL A 149 -7.52 -7.79 8.56
N VAL A 150 -8.20 -8.48 9.47
CA VAL A 150 -7.56 -9.42 10.42
C VAL A 150 -6.84 -10.55 9.69
N PHE A 151 -7.45 -11.10 8.64
CA PHE A 151 -6.85 -12.15 7.83
C PHE A 151 -5.60 -11.66 7.11
N PHE A 152 -5.68 -10.52 6.39
CA PHE A 152 -4.53 -10.01 5.66
C PHE A 152 -3.37 -9.63 6.58
N PHE A 153 -3.65 -8.94 7.69
CA PHE A 153 -2.62 -8.51 8.64
C PHE A 153 -2.22 -9.57 9.67
N ASN A 154 -2.80 -10.77 9.61
CA ASN A 154 -2.54 -11.90 10.52
C ASN A 154 -2.55 -11.50 12.01
N ILE A 155 -3.55 -10.69 12.41
CA ILE A 155 -3.60 -10.15 13.78
C ILE A 155 -4.04 -11.28 14.74
N PRO A 156 -3.25 -11.61 15.78
CA PRO A 156 -3.64 -12.61 16.77
C PRO A 156 -4.86 -12.17 17.55
N VAL A 157 -5.79 -13.11 17.83
CA VAL A 157 -7.04 -12.81 18.55
C VAL A 157 -6.78 -12.40 20.01
N ASP A 158 -5.68 -12.87 20.59
CA ASP A 158 -5.32 -12.64 22.00
C ASP A 158 -4.60 -11.30 22.24
N LEU A 159 -4.37 -10.51 21.18
CA LEU A 159 -3.62 -9.27 21.26
C LEU A 159 -4.54 -8.08 21.58
N ASP A 160 -4.18 -7.24 22.55
CA ASP A 160 -4.93 -5.99 22.79
C ASP A 160 -4.59 -4.96 21.70
N THR A 161 -5.52 -4.76 20.77
CA THR A 161 -5.36 -3.87 19.61
C THR A 161 -5.50 -2.39 19.93
N ARG A 162 -5.72 -2.00 21.19
CA ARG A 162 -5.90 -0.60 21.60
C ARG A 162 -4.60 0.19 21.61
N ASN A 163 -3.49 -0.47 21.92
CA ASN A 163 -2.18 0.17 22.03
C ASN A 163 -1.50 0.21 20.66
N LEU A 164 -2.03 1.02 19.75
CA LEU A 164 -1.41 1.27 18.45
C LEU A 164 -0.33 2.34 18.59
N LEU A 165 0.89 1.95 18.23
CA LEU A 165 2.07 2.80 18.25
C LEU A 165 2.53 3.07 16.82
N ILE A 166 2.89 4.32 16.55
CA ILE A 166 3.46 4.77 15.28
C ILE A 166 4.78 5.47 15.60
N ASP A 167 5.81 5.18 14.82
CA ASP A 167 7.07 5.89 14.94
C ASP A 167 6.92 7.31 14.37
N ARG A 168 7.14 8.32 15.21
CA ARG A 168 7.02 9.74 14.85
C ARG A 168 8.30 10.29 14.20
N ASN A 169 9.44 9.61 14.37
CA ASN A 169 10.74 10.06 13.86
C ASN A 169 11.16 9.27 12.61
N VAL A 170 10.37 9.39 11.55
CA VAL A 170 10.69 8.77 10.26
C VAL A 170 11.60 9.70 9.44
N SER A 171 12.89 9.69 9.76
CA SER A 171 13.94 10.31 8.92
C SER A 171 14.81 9.22 8.31
N ARG A 172 14.62 8.91 7.02
CA ARG A 172 15.41 7.90 6.30
C ARG A 172 16.45 8.58 5.41
N ASN A 173 17.73 8.37 5.74
CA ASN A 173 18.86 8.85 4.91
C ASN A 173 19.23 7.87 3.77
N LYS A 174 18.56 6.71 3.67
CA LYS A 174 18.88 5.63 2.72
C LYS A 174 17.61 4.98 2.18
N LEU A 175 17.69 4.50 0.92
CA LEU A 175 16.62 3.73 0.29
C LEU A 175 16.37 2.41 1.05
N PRO A 176 15.11 2.07 1.37
CA PRO A 176 14.78 0.88 2.14
C PRO A 176 14.74 -0.37 1.26
N TRP A 177 15.91 -0.88 0.89
CA TRP A 177 16.05 -2.08 0.03
C TRP A 177 15.27 -3.30 0.53
N LYS A 178 15.15 -3.46 1.85
CA LYS A 178 14.37 -4.56 2.46
C LYS A 178 12.87 -4.41 2.16
N ASP A 179 12.32 -3.20 2.30
CA ASP A 179 10.91 -2.93 2.00
C ASP A 179 10.64 -3.07 0.50
N MET A 180 11.58 -2.63 -0.35
CA MET A 180 11.50 -2.82 -1.81
C MET A 180 11.54 -4.30 -2.22
N ALA A 181 12.34 -5.13 -1.54
CA ALA A 181 12.35 -6.57 -1.79
C ALA A 181 11.00 -7.21 -1.44
N TYR A 182 10.35 -6.73 -0.37
CA TYR A 182 9.03 -7.22 0.02
C TYR A 182 7.90 -6.75 -0.91
N THR A 183 7.95 -5.51 -1.43
CA THR A 183 7.02 -5.08 -2.47
C THR A 183 7.20 -5.88 -3.75
N MET A 184 8.44 -6.15 -4.14
CA MET A 184 8.74 -7.01 -5.29
C MET A 184 8.16 -8.41 -5.08
N MET A 185 8.34 -9.01 -3.91
CA MET A 185 7.75 -10.32 -3.59
C MET A 185 6.22 -10.30 -3.68
N LEU A 186 5.58 -9.26 -3.15
CA LEU A 186 4.12 -9.12 -3.19
C LEU A 186 3.62 -9.02 -4.63
N ALA A 187 4.29 -8.21 -5.44
CA ALA A 187 3.93 -8.04 -6.84
C ALA A 187 4.16 -9.32 -7.66
N LEU A 188 5.23 -10.07 -7.37
CA LEU A 188 5.46 -11.38 -7.97
C LEU A 188 4.31 -12.34 -7.65
N LEU A 189 3.77 -12.35 -6.43
CA LEU A 189 2.60 -13.16 -6.09
C LEU A 189 1.39 -12.81 -6.97
N PHE A 190 1.07 -11.53 -7.10
CA PHE A 190 -0.05 -11.11 -7.94
C PHE A 190 0.20 -11.43 -9.42
N CYS A 191 1.45 -11.27 -9.89
CA CYS A 191 1.80 -11.65 -11.25
C CYS A 191 1.66 -13.15 -11.50
N MET A 192 2.00 -13.97 -10.51
CA MET A 192 1.82 -15.41 -10.58
C MET A 192 0.36 -15.79 -10.85
N PHE A 193 -0.61 -15.13 -10.20
CA PHE A 193 -2.03 -15.34 -10.52
C PHE A 193 -2.39 -14.96 -11.96
N ILE A 194 -1.82 -13.87 -12.48
CA ILE A 194 -2.01 -13.44 -13.87
C ILE A 194 -1.42 -14.47 -14.84
N TRP A 195 -0.23 -15.01 -14.55
CA TRP A 195 0.37 -16.06 -15.38
C TRP A 195 -0.44 -17.35 -15.37
N ILE A 196 -0.96 -17.78 -14.22
CA ILE A 196 -1.89 -18.93 -14.14
C ILE A 196 -3.07 -18.71 -15.08
N TYR A 197 -3.68 -17.51 -15.03
CA TYR A 197 -4.79 -17.17 -15.91
C TYR A 197 -4.39 -17.19 -17.39
N MET A 198 -3.23 -16.64 -17.73
CA MET A 198 -2.71 -16.64 -19.10
C MET A 198 -2.44 -18.07 -19.61
N PHE A 199 -1.85 -18.94 -18.78
CA PHE A 199 -1.58 -20.33 -19.15
C PHE A 199 -2.85 -21.15 -19.36
N LEU A 200 -3.90 -20.88 -18.57
CA LEU A 200 -5.16 -21.59 -18.67
C LEU A 200 -6.05 -21.10 -19.81
N ASN A 201 -5.84 -19.89 -20.31
CA ASN A 201 -6.70 -19.31 -21.32
C ASN A 201 -6.09 -19.45 -22.73
N PRO A 202 -6.68 -20.30 -23.61
CA PRO A 202 -6.16 -20.58 -24.95
C PRO A 202 -6.16 -19.37 -25.88
N SER A 203 -6.85 -18.27 -25.54
CA SER A 203 -6.83 -17.01 -26.31
C SER A 203 -5.49 -16.25 -26.21
N PHE A 204 -4.54 -16.69 -25.36
CA PHE A 204 -3.23 -16.05 -25.19
C PHE A 204 -2.07 -16.70 -25.99
N SER A 205 -2.37 -17.57 -26.96
CA SER A 205 -1.42 -18.19 -27.91
C SER A 205 -1.67 -17.65 -29.34
N PRO A 206 -0.71 -17.54 -30.29
CA PRO A 206 0.73 -17.24 -30.27
C PRO A 206 1.07 -15.96 -31.10
N GLU A 207 0.15 -15.01 -31.26
CA GLU A 207 0.44 -13.75 -31.97
C GLU A 207 1.19 -12.76 -31.05
N THR A 208 2.50 -12.94 -30.98
CA THR A 208 3.40 -12.42 -29.94
C THR A 208 3.91 -11.00 -30.16
N HIS A 209 3.53 -10.32 -31.25
CA HIS A 209 4.07 -9.00 -31.59
C HIS A 209 3.57 -7.86 -30.69
N GLY A 210 2.45 -8.04 -29.97
CA GLY A 210 1.91 -7.05 -29.01
C GLY A 210 2.27 -7.32 -27.54
N VAL A 211 3.00 -8.40 -27.27
CA VAL A 211 3.18 -8.93 -25.91
C VAL A 211 3.88 -7.97 -24.95
N PRO A 212 4.97 -7.27 -25.35
CA PRO A 212 5.66 -6.38 -24.43
C PRO A 212 4.80 -5.20 -23.97
N ILE A 213 3.95 -4.64 -24.85
CA ILE A 213 3.25 -3.38 -24.56
C ILE A 213 2.07 -3.60 -23.59
N TYR A 214 1.34 -4.71 -23.70
CA TYR A 214 0.28 -5.00 -22.73
C TYR A 214 0.86 -5.23 -21.32
N THR A 215 2.04 -5.87 -21.22
CA THR A 215 2.64 -6.17 -19.91
C THR A 215 2.91 -4.90 -19.13
N PHE A 216 3.37 -3.82 -19.78
CA PHE A 216 3.59 -2.53 -19.11
C PHE A 216 2.33 -1.98 -18.45
N THR A 217 1.20 -2.03 -19.14
CA THR A 217 -0.05 -1.50 -18.60
C THR A 217 -0.50 -2.30 -17.38
N ILE A 218 -0.43 -3.63 -17.45
CA ILE A 218 -0.72 -4.51 -16.30
C ILE A 218 0.21 -4.20 -15.12
N ILE A 219 1.51 -4.01 -15.38
CA ILE A 219 2.51 -3.73 -14.35
C ILE A 219 2.25 -2.40 -13.62
N LEU A 220 1.76 -1.37 -14.32
CA LEU A 220 1.39 -0.11 -13.68
C LEU A 220 0.27 -0.31 -12.63
N TYR A 221 -0.80 -1.03 -13.01
CA TYR A 221 -1.88 -1.36 -12.08
C TYR A 221 -1.44 -2.27 -10.94
N LEU A 222 -0.56 -3.24 -11.24
CA LEU A 222 0.05 -4.11 -10.23
C LEU A 222 0.82 -3.28 -9.19
N SER A 223 1.64 -2.34 -9.66
CA SER A 223 2.44 -1.45 -8.81
C SER A 223 1.54 -0.55 -7.94
N MET A 224 0.46 -0.02 -8.52
CA MET A 224 -0.57 0.75 -7.82
C MET A 224 -1.29 -0.07 -6.72
N ALA A 225 -1.47 -1.38 -6.92
CA ALA A 225 -2.12 -2.24 -5.94
C ALA A 225 -1.19 -2.71 -4.81
N VAL A 226 0.11 -2.86 -5.10
CA VAL A 226 1.11 -3.43 -4.18
C VAL A 226 1.77 -2.38 -3.31
N MET A 227 2.13 -1.22 -3.87
CA MET A 227 2.87 -0.21 -3.12
C MET A 227 2.11 0.46 -1.98
N PRO A 228 0.76 0.58 -1.97
CA PRO A 228 0.09 1.23 -0.85
C PRO A 228 0.32 0.58 0.52
N TRP A 229 0.72 -0.70 0.55
CA TRP A 229 0.98 -1.41 1.80
C TRP A 229 2.31 -1.05 2.46
N THR A 230 3.23 -0.40 1.74
CA THR A 230 4.56 -0.04 2.29
C THR A 230 4.48 0.99 3.41
N ILE A 231 3.43 1.82 3.44
CA ILE A 231 3.26 2.87 4.45
C ILE A 231 3.25 2.30 5.87
N PHE A 232 2.73 1.08 6.06
CA PHE A 232 2.74 0.40 7.35
C PHE A 232 4.15 0.00 7.80
N SER A 233 5.07 -0.24 6.85
CA SER A 233 6.50 -0.44 7.12
C SER A 233 7.20 0.89 7.38
N SER A 234 6.92 1.92 6.56
CA SER A 234 7.52 3.25 6.67
C SER A 234 7.24 3.89 8.03
N LEU A 235 5.97 3.86 8.47
CA LEU A 235 5.53 4.36 9.78
C LEU A 235 5.74 3.35 10.92
N ASN A 236 6.25 2.16 10.61
CA ASN A 236 6.56 1.10 11.56
C ASN A 236 5.40 0.88 12.55
N VAL A 237 4.19 0.69 12.01
CA VAL A 237 2.98 0.60 12.82
C VAL A 237 3.00 -0.70 13.63
N ARG A 238 2.89 -0.56 14.95
CA ARG A 238 2.97 -1.67 15.90
C ARG A 238 1.78 -1.67 16.84
N ILE A 239 1.42 -2.86 17.29
CA ILE A 239 0.56 -3.03 18.45
C ILE A 239 1.48 -3.35 19.63
N GLY A 240 1.54 -2.43 20.60
CA GLY A 240 2.34 -2.57 21.79
C GLY A 240 1.73 -3.59 22.75
N THR A 241 2.52 -4.59 23.14
CA THR A 241 2.15 -5.53 24.21
C THR A 241 3.23 -5.58 25.27
N GLU A 242 2.91 -6.09 26.46
CA GLU A 242 3.85 -6.16 27.60
C GLU A 242 5.10 -7.00 27.30
N TYR A 243 5.03 -7.94 26.36
CA TYR A 243 6.10 -8.91 26.11
C TYR A 243 6.76 -8.80 24.72
N ARG A 244 6.01 -8.39 23.68
CA ARG A 244 6.55 -8.25 22.32
C ARG A 244 5.66 -7.39 21.42
N ASP A 245 6.24 -6.37 20.80
CA ASP A 245 5.55 -5.57 19.79
C ASP A 245 5.20 -6.41 18.56
N PHE A 246 3.94 -6.35 18.14
CA PHE A 246 3.50 -6.95 16.88
C PHE A 246 3.48 -5.87 15.79
N SER A 247 4.37 -5.97 14.80
CA SER A 247 4.36 -5.07 13.64
C SER A 247 3.29 -5.51 12.64
N LEU A 248 2.35 -4.61 12.31
CA LEU A 248 1.27 -4.90 11.36
C LEU A 248 1.80 -5.32 9.99
N TYR A 249 2.85 -4.65 9.51
CA TYR A 249 3.45 -4.98 8.21
C TYR A 249 4.08 -6.38 8.20
N SER A 250 4.63 -6.85 9.34
CA SER A 250 5.18 -8.19 9.44
C SER A 250 4.10 -9.28 9.32
N GLY A 251 2.97 -9.08 9.99
CA GLY A 251 1.81 -9.98 9.88
C GLY A 251 1.25 -10.01 8.46
N PHE A 252 1.18 -8.86 7.80
CA PHE A 252 0.83 -8.77 6.38
C PHE A 252 1.76 -9.61 5.50
N LEU A 253 3.08 -9.45 5.63
CA LEU A 253 4.03 -10.21 4.84
C LEU A 253 3.98 -11.72 5.09
N GLU A 254 3.71 -12.14 6.33
CA GLU A 254 3.58 -13.56 6.65
C GLU A 254 2.39 -14.20 5.94
N THR A 255 1.24 -13.53 5.87
CA THR A 255 0.07 -14.00 5.12
C THR A 255 0.42 -14.22 3.65
N PHE A 256 1.08 -13.24 3.03
CA PHE A 256 1.48 -13.33 1.62
C PHE A 256 2.53 -14.42 1.37
N LYS A 257 3.50 -14.59 2.27
CA LYS A 257 4.49 -15.68 2.18
C LYS A 257 3.83 -17.06 2.23
N ARG A 258 2.80 -17.25 3.07
CA ARG A 258 2.05 -18.51 3.15
C ARG A 258 1.27 -18.81 1.87
N MET A 259 0.79 -17.78 1.17
CA MET A 259 0.12 -17.94 -0.13
C MET A 259 1.10 -18.15 -1.30
N PHE A 260 2.33 -17.64 -1.19
CA PHE A 260 3.31 -17.72 -2.26
C PHE A 260 3.71 -19.14 -2.64
N LEU A 261 3.99 -19.99 -1.65
CA LEU A 261 4.43 -21.36 -1.89
C LEU A 261 3.42 -22.20 -2.70
N PRO A 262 2.12 -22.28 -2.34
CA PRO A 262 1.16 -23.07 -3.11
C PRO A 262 0.92 -22.49 -4.51
N VAL A 263 0.89 -21.16 -4.66
CA VAL A 263 0.70 -20.52 -5.96
C VAL A 263 1.89 -20.77 -6.89
N PHE A 264 3.10 -20.67 -6.36
CA PHE A 264 4.31 -20.96 -7.13
C PHE A 264 4.37 -22.43 -7.57
N ALA A 265 4.02 -23.36 -6.68
CA ALA A 265 3.93 -24.78 -7.01
C ALA A 265 2.89 -25.05 -8.12
N ALA A 266 1.73 -24.38 -8.07
CA ALA A 266 0.69 -24.50 -9.09
C ALA A 266 1.18 -24.04 -10.48
N ILE A 267 1.99 -22.99 -10.55
CA ILE A 267 2.57 -22.50 -11.82
C ILE A 267 3.54 -23.50 -12.40
N ILE A 268 4.45 -24.05 -11.58
CA ILE A 268 5.40 -25.05 -12.04
C ILE A 268 4.64 -26.27 -12.59
N PHE A 269 3.60 -26.72 -11.88
CA PHE A 269 2.79 -27.83 -12.31
C PHE A 269 2.08 -27.55 -13.64
N LEU A 270 1.46 -26.36 -13.80
CA LEU A 270 0.83 -25.94 -15.05
C LEU A 270 1.83 -25.82 -16.20
N GLY A 271 3.00 -25.24 -15.95
CA GLY A 271 4.05 -25.08 -16.96
C GLY A 271 4.60 -26.42 -17.46
N ILE A 272 4.73 -27.41 -16.58
CA ILE A 272 5.12 -28.79 -16.96
C ILE A 272 3.98 -29.46 -17.73
N ALA A 273 2.74 -29.35 -17.25
CA ALA A 273 1.58 -30.00 -17.85
C ALA A 273 1.27 -29.48 -19.27
N LEU A 274 1.58 -28.22 -19.57
CA LEU A 274 1.29 -27.58 -20.85
C LEU A 274 2.42 -27.71 -21.89
N THR A 275 3.46 -28.53 -21.64
CA THR A 275 4.64 -28.69 -22.52
C THR A 275 5.10 -27.34 -23.09
N ALA A 276 5.43 -26.41 -22.19
CA ALA A 276 5.78 -25.05 -22.54
C ALA A 276 6.90 -25.00 -23.59
N ASP A 277 6.58 -24.58 -24.82
CA ASP A 277 7.56 -24.29 -25.88
C ASP A 277 8.67 -23.39 -25.32
N ALA A 278 9.92 -23.58 -25.75
CA ALA A 278 11.06 -22.78 -25.28
C ALA A 278 10.83 -21.25 -25.40
N ASN A 279 10.02 -20.83 -26.37
CA ASN A 279 9.59 -19.44 -26.55
C ASN A 279 8.72 -18.92 -25.39
N SER A 280 7.85 -19.74 -24.82
CA SER A 280 6.97 -19.35 -23.71
C SER A 280 7.75 -19.08 -22.41
N LEU A 281 8.77 -19.90 -22.12
CA LEU A 281 9.69 -19.67 -21.00
C LEU A 281 10.47 -18.36 -21.17
N TYR A 282 10.91 -18.04 -22.38
CA TYR A 282 11.55 -16.78 -22.69
C TYR A 282 10.63 -15.56 -22.43
N TYR A 283 9.36 -15.62 -22.85
CA TYR A 283 8.40 -14.53 -22.59
C TYR A 283 8.10 -14.34 -21.09
N ILE A 284 8.00 -15.43 -20.33
CA ILE A 284 7.82 -15.35 -18.88
C ILE A 284 9.05 -14.71 -18.23
N GLY A 285 10.25 -15.15 -18.60
CA GLY A 285 11.50 -14.58 -18.10
C GLY A 285 11.64 -13.09 -18.42
N MET A 286 11.31 -12.68 -19.65
CA MET A 286 11.30 -11.27 -20.04
C MET A 286 10.25 -10.48 -19.28
N SER A 287 9.03 -11.00 -19.11
CA SER A 287 7.98 -10.32 -18.34
C SER A 287 8.39 -10.14 -16.88
N LEU A 288 9.00 -11.16 -16.25
CA LEU A 288 9.54 -11.11 -14.90
C LEU A 288 10.57 -9.97 -14.77
N LEU A 289 11.54 -9.91 -15.69
CA LEU A 289 12.57 -8.87 -15.69
C LEU A 289 11.94 -7.48 -15.78
N MET A 290 10.97 -7.30 -16.67
CA MET A 290 10.29 -6.01 -16.85
C MET A 290 9.47 -5.62 -15.62
N ILE A 291 8.79 -6.57 -14.97
CA ILE A 291 8.06 -6.35 -13.72
C ILE A 291 9.01 -5.86 -12.63
N VAL A 292 10.12 -6.57 -12.43
CA VAL A 292 11.13 -6.22 -11.42
C VAL A 292 11.68 -4.83 -11.69
N ALA A 293 12.09 -4.54 -12.93
CA ALA A 293 12.61 -3.24 -13.31
C ALA A 293 11.60 -2.10 -13.04
N MET A 294 10.34 -2.27 -13.44
CA MET A 294 9.30 -1.26 -13.27
C MET A 294 8.91 -1.04 -11.80
N ILE A 295 8.84 -2.11 -10.99
CA ILE A 295 8.54 -1.97 -9.55
C ILE A 295 9.68 -1.31 -8.82
N VAL A 296 10.93 -1.68 -9.14
CA VAL A 296 12.11 -1.02 -8.55
C VAL A 296 12.10 0.45 -8.94
N PHE A 297 11.87 0.77 -10.21
CA PHE A 297 11.83 2.16 -10.68
C PHE A 297 10.72 2.98 -10.01
N THR A 298 9.47 2.47 -10.03
CA THR A 298 8.33 3.14 -9.38
C THR A 298 8.52 3.29 -7.87
N SER A 299 9.13 2.29 -7.21
CA SER A 299 9.46 2.37 -5.78
C SER A 299 10.52 3.45 -5.52
N VAL A 300 11.57 3.53 -6.34
CA VAL A 300 12.59 4.59 -6.23
C VAL A 300 11.96 5.96 -6.39
N MET A 301 11.10 6.15 -7.39
CA MET A 301 10.37 7.42 -7.57
C MET A 301 9.53 7.73 -6.32
N TYR A 302 8.71 6.79 -5.86
CA TYR A 302 7.88 6.96 -4.66
C TYR A 302 8.69 7.35 -3.41
N TYR A 303 9.77 6.61 -3.10
CA TYR A 303 10.59 6.87 -1.91
C TYR A 303 11.38 8.18 -1.99
N THR A 304 11.72 8.65 -3.20
CA THR A 304 12.49 9.88 -3.38
C THR A 304 11.62 11.13 -3.52
N SER A 305 10.42 11.03 -4.11
CA SER A 305 9.56 12.18 -4.39
C SER A 305 8.39 12.34 -3.42
N ASN A 306 7.76 11.24 -2.97
CA ASN A 306 6.42 11.30 -2.38
C ASN A 306 6.35 10.81 -0.91
N GLU A 307 7.18 9.86 -0.48
CA GLU A 307 7.08 9.24 0.86
C GLU A 307 7.02 10.26 2.00
N MET A 308 7.93 11.24 2.02
CA MET A 308 8.00 12.25 3.08
C MET A 308 6.71 13.08 3.18
N VAL A 309 6.08 13.40 2.05
CA VAL A 309 4.84 14.19 2.03
C VAL A 309 3.67 13.37 2.58
N VAL A 310 3.63 12.07 2.32
CA VAL A 310 2.61 11.16 2.85
C VAL A 310 2.81 10.93 4.34
N VAL A 311 4.03 10.62 4.76
CA VAL A 311 4.38 10.35 6.15
C VAL A 311 4.06 11.56 7.03
N ASN A 312 4.49 12.76 6.63
CA ASN A 312 4.21 13.98 7.40
C ASN A 312 2.69 14.26 7.48
N ASP A 313 1.96 14.12 6.37
CA ASP A 313 0.49 14.32 6.37
C ASP A 313 -0.23 13.31 7.28
N ILE A 314 0.32 12.09 7.40
CA ILE A 314 -0.22 11.07 8.30
C ILE A 314 0.12 11.39 9.75
N LEU A 315 1.36 11.74 10.04
CA LEU A 315 1.81 12.07 11.40
C LEU A 315 1.10 13.30 11.96
N ASP A 316 0.93 14.36 11.15
CA ASP A 316 0.24 15.59 11.54
C ASP A 316 -1.20 15.29 11.97
N LYS A 317 -1.95 14.57 11.13
CA LYS A 317 -3.33 14.17 11.44
C LYS A 317 -3.40 13.14 12.56
N TRP A 318 -2.42 12.24 12.67
CA TRP A 318 -2.37 11.26 13.74
C TRP A 318 -2.25 11.94 15.11
N GLY A 319 -1.47 13.02 15.19
CA GLY A 319 -1.37 13.88 16.38
C GLY A 319 -2.72 14.44 16.83
N ASP A 320 -3.60 14.79 15.88
CA ASP A 320 -4.96 15.25 16.18
C ASP A 320 -5.88 14.12 16.69
N PHE A 321 -5.69 12.88 16.21
CA PHE A 321 -6.52 11.72 16.59
C PHE A 321 -6.08 11.03 17.89
N GLN A 322 -4.79 11.08 18.23
CA GLN A 322 -4.23 10.57 19.47
C GLN A 322 -3.28 11.62 20.07
N PRO A 323 -3.81 12.62 20.80
CA PRO A 323 -3.00 13.73 21.33
C PRO A 323 -1.92 13.29 22.32
N THR A 324 -2.03 12.08 22.87
CA THR A 324 -1.01 11.48 23.74
C THR A 324 -1.03 9.97 23.56
N GLU A 325 0.16 9.34 23.61
CA GLU A 325 0.25 7.94 24.00
C GLU A 325 -0.50 7.80 25.32
N MET A 326 -1.69 7.18 25.31
CA MET A 326 -2.31 6.76 26.57
C MET A 326 -1.47 5.61 27.10
N TYR A 327 -0.31 5.95 27.68
CA TYR A 327 0.40 5.11 28.61
C TYR A 327 -0.51 4.93 29.84
N SER A 328 -1.51 4.05 29.73
CA SER A 328 -2.10 3.41 30.91
C SER A 328 -1.20 2.24 31.29
N GLY A 329 0.01 2.52 31.78
CA GLY A 329 0.92 1.44 32.17
C GLY A 329 2.32 1.91 32.52
N TYR A 330 2.51 2.24 33.79
CA TYR A 330 3.79 2.21 34.51
C TYR A 330 4.99 2.90 33.84
N SER A 331 5.13 4.20 34.10
CA SER A 331 6.45 4.83 34.00
C SER A 331 7.29 4.36 35.19
N PRO A 332 8.49 3.78 35.00
CA PRO A 332 9.44 3.63 36.11
C PRO A 332 9.75 5.01 36.69
N LYS A 333 10.00 5.08 38.00
CA LYS A 333 10.18 6.31 38.81
C LYS A 333 11.16 7.37 38.25
N GLU A 334 11.90 7.06 37.18
CA GLU A 334 13.02 7.86 36.67
C GLU A 334 12.82 8.42 35.25
N ALA A 335 11.76 8.05 34.52
CA ALA A 335 11.50 8.64 33.21
C ALA A 335 10.69 9.93 33.35
N ARG A 336 11.39 11.08 33.37
CA ARG A 336 10.79 12.40 33.15
C ARG A 336 10.17 12.44 31.76
N SER A 337 8.86 12.25 31.65
CA SER A 337 8.14 12.57 30.43
C SER A 337 8.04 14.09 30.29
N THR A 338 8.10 14.59 29.06
CA THR A 338 7.88 15.99 28.68
C THR A 338 6.44 16.48 28.94
N LEU A 339 5.63 15.71 29.65
CA LEU A 339 4.25 16.03 30.06
C LEU A 339 4.16 16.43 31.55
N ASP A 340 5.30 16.60 32.23
CA ASP A 340 5.38 17.14 33.61
C ASP A 340 5.18 18.67 33.66
N ASP A 341 4.49 19.26 32.67
CA ASP A 341 4.14 20.69 32.58
C ASP A 341 2.95 21.08 33.49
N GLY A 342 2.74 20.34 34.58
CA GLY A 342 1.80 20.75 35.63
C GLY A 342 0.32 20.78 35.21
N ILE A 343 -0.08 19.97 34.22
CA ILE A 343 -1.51 19.83 33.85
C ILE A 343 -2.20 19.05 34.99
N PRO A 344 -3.11 19.67 35.76
CA PRO A 344 -3.82 18.97 36.83
C PRO A 344 -4.88 18.07 36.20
N GLY A 345 -4.82 16.75 36.45
CA GLY A 345 -5.94 15.86 36.14
C GLY A 345 -5.63 14.46 35.64
N THR A 346 -4.38 14.06 35.39
CA THR A 346 -4.05 12.66 35.09
C THR A 346 -3.79 11.89 36.39
N PRO A 347 -4.67 10.98 36.83
CA PRO A 347 -4.44 10.21 38.06
C PRO A 347 -3.27 9.25 37.84
N ARG A 348 -2.20 9.43 38.62
CA ARG A 348 -1.16 8.40 38.80
C ARG A 348 -1.74 7.32 39.71
N ARG A 349 -1.84 6.08 39.25
CA ARG A 349 -2.14 4.92 40.12
C ARG A 349 -0.84 4.35 40.65
N ASP A 350 -0.73 4.26 41.97
CA ASP A 350 0.45 3.69 42.62
C ASP A 350 0.42 2.14 42.43
N PRO A 351 1.54 1.48 42.04
CA PRO A 351 1.55 0.04 41.80
C PRO A 351 1.18 -0.79 43.04
N SER A 352 1.38 -0.21 44.23
CA SER A 352 1.00 -0.77 45.54
C SER A 352 -0.51 -0.88 45.74
N GLU A 353 -1.32 -0.04 45.06
CA GLU A 353 -2.78 -0.02 45.25
C GLU A 353 -3.49 -1.14 44.47
N CYS A 354 -2.87 -1.69 43.42
CA CYS A 354 -3.45 -2.76 42.60
C CYS A 354 -3.22 -4.16 43.18
N PHE A 355 -2.23 -4.34 44.06
CA PHE A 355 -1.93 -5.63 44.68
C PHE A 355 -2.24 -5.57 46.17
N LEU A 356 -3.42 -6.05 46.55
CA LEU A 356 -3.72 -6.34 47.95
C LEU A 356 -2.60 -7.24 48.52
N PRO A 357 -1.98 -6.86 49.66
CA PRO A 357 -0.87 -7.61 50.25
C PRO A 357 -1.22 -9.07 50.59
N ASP A 358 -2.51 -9.40 50.71
CA ASP A 358 -3.00 -10.75 51.06
C ASP A 358 -2.83 -11.81 49.95
N LEU A 359 -2.52 -11.45 48.71
CA LEU A 359 -2.29 -12.43 47.64
C LEU A 359 -0.81 -12.87 47.50
N ARG A 360 0.12 -12.26 48.23
CA ARG A 360 1.54 -12.70 48.26
C ARG A 360 1.83 -13.85 49.23
N GLY A 361 0.83 -14.30 50.00
CA GLY A 361 1.01 -15.28 51.09
C GLY A 361 0.75 -16.76 50.75
N ARG A 362 0.40 -17.13 49.51
CA ARG A 362 -0.05 -18.52 49.20
C ARG A 362 0.75 -19.30 48.13
N SER A 363 1.98 -18.91 47.82
CA SER A 363 2.89 -19.72 46.99
C SER A 363 4.14 -20.24 47.73
N ARG A 364 4.00 -20.54 49.02
CA ARG A 364 4.97 -21.39 49.75
C ARG A 364 4.22 -22.32 50.69
N ARG A 365 3.75 -23.44 50.14
CA ARG A 365 3.82 -24.77 50.74
C ARG A 365 3.63 -25.82 49.66
#